data_AF-A0A7X7BU81-F1
#
_entry.id   AF-A0A7X7BU81-F1
#
_cell.length_a   1.000
_cell.length_b   1.000
_cell.length_c   1.000
_cell.angle_alpha   90.00
_cell.angle_beta   90.00
_cell.angle_gamma   90.00
#
_symmetry.space_group_name_H-M   'P 1'
#
loop_
_entity.id
_entity.type
_entity.pdbx_description
1 polymer ?
#
loop_
_entity_poly.entity_id
_entity_poly.type
_entity_poly.pdbx_seq_one_letter_code
_entity_poly.pdbx_strand_id
1 'polypeptide(L)'
;MCKKYDVFVDWITIKQTHLDKQGQLPKVDAGFVLSVGEFDDVQDQENQHSFDIENEDFALELKKEGLKSEWLTRKRVQHRGSFETSILIYCDGTTVFLSGNVGRFNRPDNLYNLDFHQTIKKANWILSNKYGLPPFTFGRTSTAYYQSKNGDSKPERFREYGAEISRLDLTCNFFTGSPQKAWHVIDVLKSKSMSHVKSSGTAHDTTVAWGRKGGRLYTKAYIKSIEMLRHARSKIQRENIASSDSYKFAHDNGLVRIEVELDRRTLLDTGLRDIENVNMAKLIELYADKVDQLVDPPKFEIERVEVELFPKKLRKTVAMWLSGLNVRELMSQATFYRHRREILDYGVDISIRYCAEDKTKKAPIVSIVQLTSAPRPEWYSLKDQRERPALRVVNG
;
A
#
# COMPACT_ATOMS: atom_id res chain seq x y z
N MET A 1 23.88 10.30 -6.52
CA MET A 1 23.04 10.46 -5.31
C MET A 1 22.77 9.08 -4.73
N CYS A 2 23.02 8.88 -3.44
CA CYS A 2 22.64 7.63 -2.75
C CYS A 2 21.10 7.59 -2.68
N LYS A 3 20.46 6.47 -3.06
CA LYS A 3 18.99 6.34 -2.96
C LYS A 3 18.59 6.33 -1.48
N LYS A 4 17.73 7.26 -1.07
CA LYS A 4 17.20 7.33 0.32
C LYS A 4 16.26 6.16 0.63
N TYR A 5 15.43 5.76 -0.34
CA TYR A 5 14.42 4.71 -0.19
C TYR A 5 14.45 3.75 -1.39
N ASP A 6 14.30 2.45 -1.11
CA ASP A 6 14.14 1.38 -2.10
C ASP A 6 12.68 1.24 -2.54
N VAL A 7 12.19 2.28 -3.22
CA VAL A 7 10.79 2.37 -3.66
C VAL A 7 10.51 1.46 -4.85
N PHE A 8 9.38 0.75 -4.81
CA PHE A 8 8.82 0.00 -5.94
C PHE A 8 7.33 0.33 -6.14
N VAL A 9 6.77 -0.09 -7.28
CA VAL A 9 5.36 0.14 -7.63
C VAL A 9 4.52 -1.06 -7.18
N ASP A 10 3.53 -0.83 -6.31
CA ASP A 10 2.61 -1.90 -5.89
C ASP A 10 1.29 -1.90 -6.67
N TRP A 11 0.83 -0.74 -7.14
CA TRP A 11 -0.37 -0.64 -7.96
C TRP A 11 -0.22 0.45 -9.02
N ILE A 12 -0.74 0.21 -10.21
CA ILE A 12 -0.88 1.25 -11.25
C ILE A 12 -2.27 1.19 -11.85
N THR A 13 -2.84 2.35 -12.15
CA THR A 13 -3.99 2.50 -13.05
C THR A 13 -3.58 3.42 -14.18
N ILE A 14 -3.61 2.91 -15.40
CA ILE A 14 -3.10 3.57 -16.60
C ILE A 14 -4.08 3.35 -17.76
N LYS A 15 -4.20 4.36 -18.62
CA LYS A 15 -4.96 4.24 -19.88
C LYS A 15 -4.32 5.03 -21.00
N GLN A 16 -4.65 4.68 -22.23
CA GLN A 16 -4.27 5.41 -23.43
C GLN A 16 -5.40 5.38 -24.45
N THR A 17 -5.74 6.54 -24.99
CA THR A 17 -6.74 6.69 -26.04
C THR A 17 -6.03 6.85 -27.38
N HIS A 18 -6.37 6.00 -28.35
CA HIS A 18 -5.81 6.00 -29.70
C HIS A 18 -6.81 6.65 -30.68
N LEU A 19 -6.77 7.98 -30.79
CA LEU A 19 -7.67 8.72 -31.67
C LEU A 19 -7.49 8.33 -33.15
N ASP A 20 -6.28 7.95 -33.53
CA ASP A 20 -5.91 7.46 -34.87
C ASP A 20 -6.50 6.07 -35.20
N LYS A 21 -6.97 5.33 -34.20
CA LYS A 21 -7.47 3.95 -34.33
C LYS A 21 -8.89 3.81 -33.82
N GLN A 22 -9.69 4.87 -33.92
CA GLN A 22 -11.04 4.90 -33.38
C GLN A 22 -11.88 3.74 -33.90
N GLY A 23 -12.32 2.87 -32.99
CA GLY A 23 -13.10 1.66 -33.29
C GLY A 23 -12.33 0.51 -33.93
N GLN A 24 -11.02 0.64 -34.13
CA GLN A 24 -10.19 -0.37 -34.83
C GLN A 24 -9.43 -1.30 -33.89
N LEU A 25 -9.35 -0.98 -32.59
CA LEU A 25 -8.67 -1.84 -31.64
C LEU A 25 -9.53 -3.06 -31.27
N PRO A 26 -8.93 -4.22 -30.95
CA PRO A 26 -9.65 -5.34 -30.37
C PRO A 26 -10.44 -4.90 -29.14
N LYS A 27 -11.75 -5.19 -29.11
CA LYS A 27 -12.57 -4.91 -27.93
C LYS A 27 -12.30 -5.95 -26.84
N VAL A 28 -12.12 -5.48 -25.61
CA VAL A 28 -11.98 -6.31 -24.42
C VAL A 28 -12.97 -5.76 -23.39
N ASP A 29 -14.08 -6.47 -23.19
CA ASP A 29 -15.13 -6.14 -22.23
C ASP A 29 -15.64 -4.70 -22.33
N ALA A 30 -16.05 -4.31 -23.53
CA ALA A 30 -16.39 -2.94 -23.91
C ALA A 30 -17.78 -2.46 -23.44
N GLY A 31 -18.47 -3.20 -22.57
CA GLY A 31 -19.76 -2.82 -22.01
C GLY A 31 -19.66 -1.81 -20.86
N PHE A 32 -20.79 -1.44 -20.28
CA PHE A 32 -20.91 -0.53 -19.15
C PHE A 32 -21.76 -1.15 -18.04
N VAL A 33 -21.53 -0.69 -16.82
CA VAL A 33 -22.37 -0.93 -15.65
C VAL A 33 -23.00 0.41 -15.29
N LEU A 34 -24.32 0.48 -15.32
CA LEU A 34 -25.12 1.64 -14.95
C LEU A 34 -25.77 1.42 -13.60
N SER A 35 -25.59 2.36 -12.66
CA SER A 35 -26.34 2.43 -11.41
C SER A 35 -27.43 3.49 -11.53
N VAL A 36 -28.66 3.13 -11.18
CA VAL A 36 -29.82 4.04 -11.17
C VAL A 36 -30.19 4.32 -9.72
N GLY A 37 -30.45 5.58 -9.37
CA GLY A 37 -30.88 5.97 -8.02
C GLY A 37 -32.33 5.58 -7.74
N GLU A 38 -32.72 5.58 -6.46
CA GLU A 38 -34.07 5.21 -6.00
C GLU A 38 -35.18 6.01 -6.73
N PHE A 39 -36.27 5.31 -7.03
CA PHE A 39 -37.52 5.90 -7.49
C PHE A 39 -38.24 6.54 -6.29
N ASP A 40 -38.76 7.75 -6.43
CA ASP A 40 -39.50 8.45 -5.36
C ASP A 40 -40.81 7.73 -4.92
N ASP A 41 -41.20 6.61 -5.56
CA ASP A 41 -42.46 5.89 -5.30
C ASP A 41 -42.33 4.41 -4.91
N VAL A 42 -41.13 3.91 -4.58
CA VAL A 42 -40.98 2.53 -4.08
C VAL A 42 -40.28 2.53 -2.72
N GLN A 43 -41.08 2.41 -1.67
CA GLN A 43 -40.60 2.07 -0.32
C GLN A 43 -40.11 0.62 -0.30
N ASP A 44 -38.95 0.34 -0.90
CA ASP A 44 -38.19 -0.86 -0.59
C ASP A 44 -36.76 -0.43 -0.22
N GLN A 45 -36.53 -0.32 1.08
CA GLN A 45 -35.20 -0.23 1.65
C GLN A 45 -34.48 -1.56 1.39
N GLU A 46 -33.74 -1.70 0.28
CA GLU A 46 -32.46 -2.46 0.21
C GLU A 46 -31.82 -2.65 -1.18
N ASN A 47 -32.38 -2.21 -2.31
CA ASN A 47 -31.77 -2.53 -3.62
C ASN A 47 -31.22 -1.33 -4.40
N GLN A 48 -29.90 -1.13 -4.34
CA GLN A 48 -29.16 -0.45 -5.42
C GLN A 48 -29.25 -1.31 -6.70
N HIS A 49 -29.99 -0.85 -7.70
CA HIS A 49 -30.13 -1.55 -8.97
C HIS A 49 -29.02 -1.15 -9.95
N SER A 50 -28.03 -2.03 -10.14
CA SER A 50 -27.00 -1.88 -11.17
C SER A 50 -27.24 -2.84 -12.34
N PHE A 51 -27.13 -2.35 -13.58
CA PHE A 51 -27.39 -3.11 -14.79
C PHE A 51 -26.19 -3.09 -15.75
N ASP A 52 -25.92 -4.23 -16.38
CA ASP A 52 -25.00 -4.32 -17.52
C ASP A 52 -25.70 -3.76 -18.77
N ILE A 53 -25.06 -2.81 -19.44
CA ILE A 53 -25.54 -2.22 -20.70
C ILE A 53 -24.42 -2.25 -21.74
N GLU A 54 -24.76 -2.53 -23.00
CA GLU A 54 -23.75 -2.64 -24.06
C GLU A 54 -23.34 -1.29 -24.65
N ASN A 55 -24.20 -0.27 -24.53
CA ASN A 55 -24.00 1.05 -25.11
C ASN A 55 -24.22 2.17 -24.07
N GLU A 56 -23.32 3.17 -24.08
CA GLU A 56 -23.41 4.40 -23.29
C GLU A 56 -24.64 5.24 -23.67
N ASP A 57 -25.11 5.15 -24.93
CA ASP A 57 -26.29 5.88 -25.40
C ASP A 57 -27.55 5.54 -24.60
N PHE A 58 -27.68 4.29 -24.14
CA PHE A 58 -28.81 3.88 -23.30
C PHE A 58 -28.82 4.61 -21.96
N ALA A 59 -27.65 4.84 -21.35
CA ALA A 59 -27.55 5.65 -20.13
C ALA A 59 -27.85 7.14 -20.38
N LEU A 60 -27.52 7.66 -21.56
CA LEU A 60 -27.86 9.02 -21.98
C LEU A 60 -29.36 9.19 -22.27
N GLU A 61 -30.01 8.15 -22.78
CA GLU A 61 -31.45 8.11 -23.05
C GLU A 61 -32.26 8.10 -21.74
N LEU A 62 -31.88 7.28 -20.76
CA LEU A 62 -32.50 7.28 -19.42
C LEU A 62 -32.41 8.65 -18.74
N LYS A 63 -31.31 9.38 -18.92
CA LYS A 63 -31.20 10.78 -18.43
C LYS A 63 -32.20 11.73 -19.10
N LYS A 64 -32.50 11.53 -20.38
CA LYS A 64 -33.49 12.34 -21.11
C LYS A 64 -34.92 12.06 -20.64
N GLU A 65 -35.19 10.83 -20.18
CA GLU A 65 -36.48 10.41 -19.62
C GLU A 65 -36.67 10.82 -18.14
N GLY A 66 -35.75 11.59 -17.56
CA GLY A 66 -35.86 12.10 -16.19
C GLY A 66 -35.34 11.15 -15.11
N LEU A 67 -34.79 9.99 -15.48
CA LEU A 67 -34.17 9.07 -14.53
C LEU A 67 -32.79 9.57 -14.10
N LYS A 68 -32.56 9.66 -12.79
CA LYS A 68 -31.25 10.02 -12.24
C LYS A 68 -30.35 8.79 -12.23
N SER A 69 -29.50 8.65 -13.26
CA SER A 69 -28.32 7.79 -13.17
C SER A 69 -27.37 8.29 -12.07
N GLU A 70 -26.99 7.45 -11.11
CA GLU A 70 -26.05 7.85 -10.04
C GLU A 70 -24.60 7.77 -10.51
N TRP A 71 -24.22 6.69 -11.20
CA TRP A 71 -22.92 6.57 -11.85
C TRP A 71 -22.93 5.54 -12.99
N LEU A 72 -22.11 5.81 -14.01
CA LEU A 72 -21.83 4.92 -15.14
C LEU A 72 -20.34 4.55 -15.12
N THR A 73 -20.02 3.26 -15.20
CA THR A 73 -18.63 2.78 -15.26
C THR A 73 -18.46 1.75 -16.35
N ARG A 74 -17.35 1.84 -17.11
CA ARG A 74 -16.98 0.79 -18.09
C ARG A 74 -16.73 -0.53 -17.38
N LYS A 75 -17.30 -1.62 -17.93
CA LYS A 75 -17.04 -2.98 -17.49
C LYS A 75 -15.56 -3.31 -17.72
N ARG A 76 -15.01 -4.17 -16.86
CA ARG A 76 -13.58 -4.48 -16.86
C ARG A 76 -13.41 -5.97 -16.69
N VAL A 77 -12.66 -6.59 -17.60
CA VAL A 77 -12.29 -7.99 -17.44
C VAL A 77 -11.25 -8.10 -16.34
N GLN A 78 -11.54 -8.94 -15.37
CA GLN A 78 -10.54 -9.41 -14.40
C GLN A 78 -9.69 -10.50 -15.07
N HIS A 79 -8.52 -10.13 -15.57
CA HIS A 79 -7.54 -11.10 -16.08
C HIS A 79 -6.89 -11.82 -14.90
N ARG A 80 -7.20 -13.11 -14.72
CA ARG A 80 -6.59 -13.95 -13.69
C ARG A 80 -5.25 -14.50 -14.17
N GLY A 81 -4.24 -14.34 -13.32
CA GLY A 81 -2.92 -14.95 -13.47
C GLY A 81 -2.76 -16.13 -12.52
N SER A 82 -1.56 -16.69 -12.49
CA SER A 82 -1.16 -17.69 -11.49
C SER A 82 -1.19 -17.10 -10.08
N PHE A 83 -1.23 -17.98 -9.07
CA PHE A 83 -1.23 -17.61 -7.64
C PHE A 83 -2.38 -16.67 -7.24
N GLU A 84 -3.54 -16.84 -7.86
CA GLU A 84 -4.75 -16.03 -7.62
C GLU A 84 -4.56 -14.52 -7.82
N THR A 85 -3.54 -14.14 -8.59
CA THR A 85 -3.30 -12.74 -8.94
C THR A 85 -4.29 -12.29 -10.01
N SER A 86 -4.65 -11.01 -10.01
CA SER A 86 -5.48 -10.47 -11.08
C SER A 86 -5.19 -9.01 -11.34
N ILE A 87 -5.46 -8.60 -12.58
CA ILE A 87 -5.45 -7.22 -13.03
C ILE A 87 -6.73 -6.96 -13.82
N LEU A 88 -7.18 -5.71 -13.83
CA LEU A 88 -8.33 -5.25 -14.59
C LEU A 88 -7.85 -4.72 -15.93
N ILE A 89 -8.46 -5.17 -17.02
CA ILE A 89 -8.17 -4.73 -18.38
C ILE A 89 -9.50 -4.44 -19.08
N TYR A 90 -9.54 -3.37 -19.88
CA TYR A 90 -10.59 -3.21 -20.89
C TYR A 90 -10.04 -2.50 -22.11
N CYS A 91 -10.73 -2.68 -23.24
CA CYS A 91 -10.53 -1.90 -24.46
C CYS A 91 -11.90 -1.71 -25.15
N ASP A 92 -12.28 -0.47 -25.41
CA ASP A 92 -13.56 -0.14 -26.05
C ASP A 92 -13.48 -0.03 -27.60
N GLY A 93 -12.34 -0.41 -28.17
CA GLY A 93 -12.01 -0.22 -29.58
C GLY A 93 -11.21 1.05 -29.86
N THR A 94 -11.03 1.92 -28.86
CA THR A 94 -10.25 3.17 -28.97
C THR A 94 -9.32 3.39 -27.77
N THR A 95 -9.81 3.15 -26.56
CA THR A 95 -9.09 3.36 -25.30
C THR A 95 -8.68 2.04 -24.68
N VAL A 96 -7.38 1.87 -24.46
CA VAL A 96 -6.82 0.75 -23.70
C VAL A 96 -6.66 1.17 -22.24
N PHE A 97 -7.05 0.30 -21.33
CA PHE A 97 -6.94 0.52 -19.89
C PHE A 97 -6.37 -0.70 -19.18
N LEU A 98 -5.57 -0.43 -18.15
CA LEU A 98 -5.07 -1.45 -17.24
C LEU A 98 -5.04 -0.90 -15.80
N SER A 99 -5.48 -1.71 -14.83
CA SER A 99 -5.35 -1.40 -13.41
C SER A 99 -4.99 -2.65 -12.60
N GLY A 100 -4.00 -2.56 -11.72
CA GLY A 100 -3.67 -3.67 -10.84
C GLY A 100 -2.26 -3.65 -10.29
N ASN A 101 -1.96 -4.67 -9.48
CA ASN A 101 -0.59 -4.98 -9.06
C ASN A 101 0.12 -5.77 -10.17
N VAL A 102 0.53 -5.04 -11.22
CA VAL A 102 1.17 -5.63 -12.42
C VAL A 102 2.43 -6.40 -12.07
N GLY A 103 3.26 -5.88 -11.17
CA GLY A 103 4.52 -6.54 -10.86
C GLY A 103 4.35 -7.82 -10.03
N ARG A 104 3.28 -7.96 -9.23
CA ARG A 104 2.90 -9.21 -8.55
C ARG A 104 2.25 -10.22 -9.49
N PHE A 105 1.63 -9.80 -10.59
CA PHE A 105 0.91 -10.69 -11.51
C PHE A 105 1.76 -11.93 -11.87
N ASN A 106 1.21 -13.14 -11.75
CA ASN A 106 1.93 -14.43 -11.90
C ASN A 106 3.10 -14.68 -10.91
N ARG A 107 3.05 -14.13 -9.70
CA ARG A 107 4.02 -14.40 -8.63
C ARG A 107 3.32 -14.74 -7.31
N PRO A 108 3.92 -15.60 -6.46
CA PRO A 108 3.30 -16.07 -5.23
C PRO A 108 3.10 -14.98 -4.18
N ASP A 109 3.97 -13.96 -4.17
CA ASP A 109 3.92 -12.88 -3.18
C ASP A 109 4.38 -11.52 -3.78
N ASN A 110 4.16 -10.45 -3.03
CA ASN A 110 4.60 -9.09 -3.35
C ASN A 110 5.54 -8.49 -2.28
N LEU A 111 6.39 -9.31 -1.65
CA LEU A 111 7.38 -8.80 -0.69
C LEU A 111 8.29 -7.74 -1.32
N TYR A 112 8.67 -7.92 -2.58
CA TYR A 112 9.23 -6.86 -3.43
C TYR A 112 8.55 -6.85 -4.78
N ASN A 113 8.59 -5.69 -5.44
CA ASN A 113 7.93 -5.50 -6.71
C ASN A 113 8.83 -4.83 -7.76
N LEU A 114 8.28 -4.67 -8.95
CA LEU A 114 8.94 -4.02 -10.07
C LEU A 114 9.06 -2.51 -9.83
N ASP A 115 10.11 -1.91 -10.39
CA ASP A 115 10.16 -0.46 -10.54
C ASP A 115 9.14 0.01 -11.60
N PHE A 116 9.02 1.33 -11.79
CA PHE A 116 8.06 1.90 -12.72
C PHE A 116 8.28 1.44 -14.18
N HIS A 117 9.53 1.43 -14.67
CA HIS A 117 9.81 1.06 -16.07
C HIS A 117 9.57 -0.42 -16.33
N GLN A 118 9.98 -1.27 -15.38
CA GLN A 118 9.70 -2.70 -15.41
C GLN A 118 8.19 -2.97 -15.34
N THR A 119 7.45 -2.19 -14.54
CA THR A 119 5.99 -2.26 -14.45
C THR A 119 5.32 -1.95 -15.79
N ILE A 120 5.70 -0.86 -16.46
CA ILE A 120 5.18 -0.51 -17.79
C ILE A 120 5.55 -1.58 -18.83
N LYS A 121 6.79 -2.07 -18.82
CA LYS A 121 7.23 -3.14 -19.72
C LYS A 121 6.38 -4.41 -19.56
N LYS A 122 6.11 -4.82 -18.31
CA LYS A 122 5.26 -5.98 -18.02
C LYS A 122 3.80 -5.73 -18.40
N ALA A 123 3.26 -4.55 -18.12
CA ALA A 123 1.90 -4.17 -18.56
C ALA A 123 1.76 -4.28 -20.09
N ASN A 124 2.71 -3.70 -20.84
CA ASN A 124 2.73 -3.76 -22.30
C ASN A 124 2.85 -5.19 -22.82
N TRP A 125 3.69 -6.03 -22.18
CA TRP A 125 3.79 -7.44 -22.53
C TRP A 125 2.46 -8.18 -22.35
N ILE A 126 1.72 -7.92 -21.26
CA ILE A 126 0.41 -8.54 -21.03
C ILE A 126 -0.58 -8.11 -22.12
N LEU A 127 -0.67 -6.80 -22.39
CA LEU A 127 -1.57 -6.23 -23.40
C LEU A 127 -1.33 -6.84 -24.78
N SER A 128 -0.07 -6.88 -25.23
CA SER A 128 0.26 -7.37 -26.56
C SER A 128 0.09 -8.89 -26.68
N ASN A 129 0.61 -9.67 -25.72
CA ASN A 129 0.67 -11.13 -25.86
C ASN A 129 -0.64 -11.83 -25.52
N LYS A 130 -1.52 -11.20 -24.73
CA LYS A 130 -2.80 -11.82 -24.31
C LYS A 130 -4.01 -11.25 -25.04
N TYR A 131 -3.95 -9.99 -25.46
CA TYR A 131 -5.11 -9.29 -26.00
C TYR A 131 -4.87 -8.68 -27.40
N GLY A 132 -3.65 -8.75 -27.94
CA GLY A 132 -3.32 -8.09 -29.21
C GLY A 132 -3.48 -6.57 -29.16
N LEU A 133 -3.45 -5.98 -27.96
CA LEU A 133 -3.64 -4.56 -27.74
C LEU A 133 -2.30 -3.80 -27.89
N PRO A 134 -2.35 -2.54 -28.37
CA PRO A 134 -1.15 -1.71 -28.47
C PRO A 134 -0.54 -1.47 -27.08
N PRO A 135 0.80 -1.31 -27.01
CA PRO A 135 1.47 -0.94 -25.77
C PRO A 135 1.13 0.50 -25.37
N PHE A 136 1.23 0.80 -24.08
CA PHE A 136 1.29 2.17 -23.59
C PHE A 136 2.57 2.85 -24.10
N THR A 137 2.42 4.04 -24.68
CA THR A 137 3.51 4.83 -25.27
C THR A 137 3.67 6.18 -24.56
N PHE A 138 4.92 6.67 -24.55
CA PHE A 138 5.20 8.05 -24.20
C PHE A 138 4.37 9.01 -25.06
N GLY A 139 3.89 10.05 -24.41
CA GLY A 139 3.01 11.02 -25.02
C GLY A 139 3.69 12.31 -25.44
N ARG A 140 2.84 13.19 -25.96
CA ARG A 140 3.12 14.60 -26.08
C ARG A 140 1.99 15.35 -25.39
N THR A 141 2.37 16.20 -24.45
CA THR A 141 1.47 17.15 -23.81
C THR A 141 1.88 18.55 -24.24
N SER A 142 0.92 19.28 -24.79
CA SER A 142 1.09 20.65 -25.25
C SER A 142 0.38 21.61 -24.31
N THR A 143 0.88 22.84 -24.24
CA THR A 143 0.26 23.91 -23.45
C THR A 143 -0.31 24.93 -24.43
N ALA A 144 -1.63 25.11 -24.38
CA ALA A 144 -2.29 26.23 -25.06
C ALA A 144 -2.53 27.36 -24.06
N TYR A 145 -2.52 28.59 -24.56
CA TYR A 145 -2.91 29.77 -23.79
C TYR A 145 -4.27 30.22 -24.28
N TYR A 146 -5.29 30.06 -23.44
CA TYR A 146 -6.62 30.57 -23.74
C TYR A 146 -6.81 31.91 -23.04
N GLN A 147 -7.34 32.89 -23.78
CA GLN A 147 -7.77 34.15 -23.18
C GLN A 147 -9.04 33.90 -22.37
N SER A 148 -8.97 34.14 -21.06
CA SER A 148 -10.16 34.27 -20.23
C SER A 148 -11.02 35.43 -20.73
N LYS A 149 -12.34 35.36 -20.53
CA LYS A 149 -13.26 36.50 -20.72
C LYS A 149 -12.83 37.76 -19.93
N ASN A 150 -11.98 37.60 -18.91
CA ASN A 150 -11.47 38.68 -18.07
C ASN A 150 -10.05 39.16 -18.48
N GLY A 151 -9.51 38.74 -19.63
CA GLY A 151 -8.19 39.18 -20.12
C GLY A 151 -6.99 38.39 -19.58
N ASP A 152 -7.16 37.59 -18.52
CA ASP A 152 -6.10 36.72 -18.02
C ASP A 152 -5.89 35.50 -18.93
N SER A 153 -4.66 35.33 -19.45
CA SER A 153 -4.29 34.11 -20.17
C SER A 153 -4.00 32.99 -19.18
N LYS A 154 -4.83 31.94 -19.13
CA LYS A 154 -4.54 30.75 -18.32
C LYS A 154 -3.92 29.67 -19.21
N PRO A 155 -2.75 29.13 -18.83
CA PRO A 155 -2.18 27.99 -19.53
C PRO A 155 -3.06 26.76 -19.28
N GLU A 156 -3.52 26.13 -20.35
CA GLU A 156 -4.23 24.86 -20.31
C GLU A 156 -3.37 23.79 -20.96
N ARG A 157 -3.07 22.73 -20.20
CA ARG A 157 -2.33 21.58 -20.71
C ARG A 157 -3.32 20.58 -21.30
N PHE A 158 -3.09 20.20 -22.55
CA PHE A 158 -3.84 19.13 -23.20
C PHE A 158 -2.88 18.07 -23.73
N ARG A 159 -3.28 16.79 -23.59
CA ARG A 159 -2.54 15.65 -24.09
C ARG A 159 -2.92 15.43 -25.55
N GLU A 160 -1.93 15.43 -26.44
CA GLU A 160 -2.13 15.08 -27.85
C GLU A 160 -2.27 13.56 -28.02
N TYR A 161 -1.33 12.81 -27.44
CA TYR A 161 -1.32 11.35 -27.43
C TYR A 161 -0.51 10.80 -26.24
N GLY A 162 -0.51 9.48 -26.08
CA GLY A 162 0.25 8.76 -25.06
C GLY A 162 -0.56 8.35 -23.83
N ALA A 163 0.07 7.57 -22.96
CA ALA A 163 -0.62 7.00 -21.81
C ALA A 163 -0.66 7.96 -20.61
N GLU A 164 -1.74 7.85 -19.84
CA GLU A 164 -1.93 8.60 -18.61
C GLU A 164 -2.18 7.71 -17.41
N ILE A 165 -1.57 8.08 -16.28
CA ILE A 165 -1.72 7.40 -15.00
C ILE A 165 -2.79 8.13 -14.18
N SER A 166 -3.78 7.40 -13.68
CA SER A 166 -4.81 7.94 -12.77
C SER A 166 -4.64 7.49 -11.31
N ARG A 167 -3.76 6.50 -11.07
CA ARG A 167 -3.35 6.07 -9.74
C ARG A 167 -1.98 5.40 -9.81
N LEU A 168 -1.13 5.67 -8.82
CA LEU A 168 0.13 4.96 -8.64
C LEU A 168 0.37 4.75 -7.14
N ASP A 169 0.56 3.50 -6.72
CA ASP A 169 0.89 3.19 -5.32
C ASP A 169 2.39 2.90 -5.22
N LEU A 170 3.09 3.74 -4.47
CA LEU A 170 4.53 3.64 -4.20
C LEU A 170 4.76 2.99 -2.85
N THR A 171 5.70 2.08 -2.78
CA THR A 171 5.91 1.25 -1.59
C THR A 171 7.38 1.15 -1.24
N CYS A 172 7.70 1.28 0.05
CA CYS A 172 9.01 0.95 0.61
C CYS A 172 8.84 0.02 1.81
N ASN A 173 9.76 -0.93 1.93
CA ASN A 173 9.90 -1.78 3.10
C ASN A 173 10.95 -1.16 4.03
N PHE A 174 10.77 -1.30 5.34
CA PHE A 174 11.71 -0.82 6.36
C PHE A 174 12.07 -1.95 7.31
N PHE A 175 13.36 -2.09 7.59
CA PHE A 175 13.82 -2.92 8.69
C PHE A 175 13.65 -2.18 10.01
N THR A 176 13.09 -2.90 10.99
CA THR A 176 13.05 -2.47 12.39
C THR A 176 14.01 -3.28 13.26
N GLY A 177 14.48 -4.43 12.74
CA GLY A 177 15.49 -5.28 13.36
C GLY A 177 14.92 -6.48 14.13
N SER A 178 13.62 -6.51 14.44
CA SER A 178 12.94 -7.69 14.99
C SER A 178 11.43 -7.56 14.89
N PRO A 179 10.66 -8.67 14.94
CA PRO A 179 9.20 -8.63 14.97
C PRO A 179 8.65 -7.68 16.05
N GLN A 180 9.26 -7.68 17.24
CA GLN A 180 8.81 -6.87 18.38
C GLN A 180 9.00 -5.38 18.11
N LYS A 181 10.16 -4.99 17.56
CA LYS A 181 10.42 -3.59 17.16
C LYS A 181 9.44 -3.11 16.09
N ALA A 182 8.97 -4.01 15.21
CA ALA A 182 7.96 -3.67 14.20
C ALA A 182 6.62 -3.27 14.82
N TRP A 183 6.18 -3.96 15.88
CA TRP A 183 4.98 -3.59 16.64
C TRP A 183 5.11 -2.21 17.27
N HIS A 184 6.23 -1.95 17.95
CA HIS A 184 6.48 -0.63 18.54
C HIS A 184 6.47 0.48 17.48
N VAL A 185 7.12 0.26 16.34
CA VAL A 185 7.10 1.24 15.24
C VAL A 185 5.67 1.54 14.80
N ILE A 186 4.81 0.53 14.64
CA ILE A 186 3.41 0.75 14.29
C ILE A 186 2.68 1.56 15.37
N ASP A 187 2.92 1.28 16.65
CA ASP A 187 2.26 2.02 17.73
C ASP A 187 2.75 3.47 17.83
N VAL A 188 4.05 3.74 17.60
CA VAL A 188 4.53 5.12 17.51
C VAL A 188 3.93 5.82 16.29
N LEU A 189 3.87 5.15 15.14
CA LEU A 189 3.27 5.71 13.93
C LEU A 189 1.80 6.09 14.15
N LYS A 190 1.01 5.31 14.90
CA LYS A 190 -0.37 5.67 15.29
C LYS A 190 -0.48 6.96 16.09
N SER A 191 0.59 7.40 16.76
CA SER A 191 0.56 8.69 17.47
C SER A 191 0.86 9.88 16.54
N LYS A 192 1.41 9.61 15.34
CA LYS A 192 1.78 10.65 14.38
C LYS A 192 0.59 11.04 13.50
N SER A 193 0.53 12.33 13.17
CA SER A 193 -0.30 12.84 12.09
C SER A 193 0.53 12.99 10.81
N MET A 194 -0.14 12.95 9.67
CA MET A 194 0.47 13.22 8.37
C MET A 194 -0.33 14.32 7.70
N SER A 195 0.33 15.44 7.35
CA SER A 195 -0.34 16.58 6.71
C SER A 195 -1.62 17.02 7.44
N HIS A 196 -1.55 17.10 8.77
CA HIS A 196 -2.66 17.41 9.69
C HIS A 196 -3.78 16.36 9.78
N VAL A 197 -3.66 15.24 9.08
CA VAL A 197 -4.61 14.12 9.18
C VAL A 197 -4.14 13.17 10.29
N LYS A 198 -5.03 12.90 11.26
CA LYS A 198 -4.79 11.88 12.29
C LYS A 198 -4.80 10.48 11.68
N SER A 199 -4.03 9.57 12.24
CA SER A 199 -4.07 8.19 11.81
C SER A 199 -5.41 7.52 12.14
N SER A 200 -5.82 6.57 11.30
CA SER A 200 -6.84 5.58 11.59
C SER A 200 -6.19 4.23 11.93
N GLY A 201 -6.72 3.58 12.98
CA GLY A 201 -6.25 2.30 13.51
C GLY A 201 -6.80 2.08 14.92
N THR A 202 -7.13 0.84 15.26
CA THR A 202 -7.60 0.42 16.58
C THR A 202 -6.44 -0.02 17.48
N ALA A 203 -6.71 -0.14 18.78
CA ALA A 203 -5.76 -0.71 19.73
C ALA A 203 -5.38 -2.14 19.29
N HIS A 204 -4.08 -2.47 19.29
CA HIS A 204 -3.51 -3.74 18.82
C HIS A 204 -3.52 -3.98 17.29
N ASP A 205 -3.89 -2.99 16.47
CA ASP A 205 -3.73 -3.13 15.02
C ASP A 205 -2.26 -3.19 14.61
N THR A 206 -1.96 -4.04 13.63
CA THR A 206 -0.63 -4.13 12.99
C THR A 206 -0.51 -3.25 11.76
N THR A 207 -1.51 -2.39 11.57
CA THR A 207 -1.70 -1.53 10.41
C THR A 207 -2.17 -0.18 10.92
N VAL A 208 -1.65 0.88 10.33
CA VAL A 208 -2.05 2.25 10.57
C VAL A 208 -2.17 2.94 9.22
N ALA A 209 -3.18 3.81 9.06
CA ALA A 209 -3.37 4.55 7.83
C ALA A 209 -3.63 6.04 8.09
N TRP A 210 -3.37 6.88 7.10
CA TRP A 210 -3.68 8.30 7.11
C TRP A 210 -4.48 8.65 5.86
N GLY A 211 -5.57 9.38 6.05
CA GLY A 211 -6.49 9.76 4.99
C GLY A 211 -7.40 8.62 4.54
N ARG A 212 -7.89 8.68 3.29
CA ARG A 212 -8.89 7.74 2.76
C ARG A 212 -8.52 7.28 1.36
N LYS A 213 -8.80 6.02 1.06
CA LYS A 213 -8.60 5.43 -0.27
C LYS A 213 -9.31 6.26 -1.35
N GLY A 214 -8.63 6.56 -2.46
CA GLY A 214 -9.15 7.44 -3.52
C GLY A 214 -9.22 8.93 -3.17
N GLY A 215 -8.78 9.34 -1.98
CA GLY A 215 -8.60 10.74 -1.61
C GLY A 215 -7.21 11.27 -1.96
N ARG A 216 -6.99 12.58 -1.71
CA ARG A 216 -5.69 13.25 -1.93
C ARG A 216 -4.56 12.71 -1.04
N LEU A 217 -4.92 12.09 0.08
CA LEU A 217 -4.00 11.45 0.98
C LEU A 217 -4.52 10.06 1.28
N TYR A 218 -3.73 9.07 0.92
CA TYR A 218 -3.86 7.73 1.47
C TYR A 218 -2.47 7.11 1.62
N THR A 219 -2.04 6.97 2.86
CA THR A 219 -0.78 6.34 3.21
C THR A 219 -1.04 5.32 4.29
N LYS A 220 -0.38 4.16 4.22
CA LYS A 220 -0.65 3.03 5.10
C LYS A 220 0.66 2.37 5.48
N ALA A 221 0.89 2.21 6.77
CA ALA A 221 2.01 1.44 7.30
C ALA A 221 1.51 0.15 7.94
N TYR A 222 2.19 -0.98 7.73
CA TYR A 222 1.82 -2.25 8.35
C TYR A 222 2.97 -3.24 8.49
N ILE A 223 2.83 -4.19 9.42
CA ILE A 223 3.78 -5.31 9.58
C ILE A 223 3.55 -6.32 8.45
N LYS A 224 4.52 -6.45 7.54
CA LYS A 224 4.34 -7.20 6.29
C LYS A 224 4.17 -8.70 6.53
N SER A 225 4.91 -9.29 7.47
CA SER A 225 4.77 -10.72 7.79
C SER A 225 3.37 -11.09 8.27
N ILE A 226 2.74 -10.24 9.09
CA ILE A 226 1.38 -10.46 9.58
C ILE A 226 0.36 -10.30 8.46
N GLU A 227 0.52 -9.30 7.60
CA GLU A 227 -0.32 -9.13 6.41
C GLU A 227 -0.24 -10.35 5.47
N MET A 228 0.95 -10.92 5.28
CA MET A 228 1.12 -12.10 4.42
C MET A 228 0.30 -13.28 4.92
N LEU A 229 0.26 -13.50 6.23
CA LEU A 229 -0.54 -14.57 6.83
C LEU A 229 -2.05 -14.28 6.82
N ARG A 230 -2.48 -13.01 6.85
CA ARG A 230 -3.90 -12.63 6.75
C ARG A 230 -4.48 -12.89 5.36
N HIS A 231 -3.66 -12.89 4.33
CA HIS A 231 -4.09 -13.21 2.96
C HIS A 231 -4.25 -14.71 2.70
N ALA A 232 -3.86 -15.57 3.64
CA ALA A 232 -4.12 -17.00 3.53
C ALA A 232 -5.62 -17.28 3.66
N ARG A 233 -6.18 -18.00 2.69
CA ARG A 233 -7.58 -18.43 2.62
C ARG A 233 -7.81 -19.80 3.28
N SER A 234 -6.75 -20.52 3.60
CA SER A 234 -6.80 -21.83 4.26
C SER A 234 -5.63 -22.02 5.23
N LYS A 235 -5.78 -22.98 6.15
CA LYS A 235 -4.73 -23.35 7.11
C LYS A 235 -3.45 -23.82 6.40
N ILE A 236 -3.61 -24.68 5.38
CA ILE A 236 -2.49 -25.20 4.59
C ILE A 236 -1.76 -24.05 3.87
N GLN A 237 -2.49 -23.11 3.26
CA GLN A 237 -1.87 -21.96 2.62
C GLN A 237 -1.12 -21.09 3.63
N ARG A 238 -1.66 -20.91 4.84
CA ARG A 238 -1.02 -20.16 5.91
C ARG A 238 0.30 -20.83 6.35
N GLU A 239 0.31 -22.15 6.51
CA GLU A 239 1.52 -22.92 6.85
C GLU A 239 2.58 -22.86 5.75
N ASN A 240 2.17 -22.94 4.47
CA ASN A 240 3.05 -22.76 3.33
C ASN A 240 3.66 -21.35 3.28
N ILE A 241 2.87 -20.31 3.53
CA ILE A 241 3.36 -18.93 3.62
C ILE A 241 4.33 -18.81 4.78
N ALA A 242 3.97 -19.27 5.98
CA ALA A 242 4.83 -19.20 7.17
C ALA A 242 6.18 -19.93 7.01
N SER A 243 6.21 -20.96 6.15
CA SER A 243 7.42 -21.73 5.86
C SER A 243 8.29 -21.11 4.76
N SER A 244 7.75 -20.17 3.97
CA SER A 244 8.45 -19.54 2.85
C SER A 244 9.60 -18.63 3.29
N ASP A 245 10.64 -18.55 2.46
CA ASP A 245 11.79 -17.66 2.70
C ASP A 245 11.37 -16.18 2.72
N SER A 246 10.41 -15.80 1.87
CA SER A 246 9.77 -14.47 1.85
C SER A 246 9.19 -14.10 3.22
N TYR A 247 8.41 -15.01 3.82
CA TYR A 247 7.81 -14.76 5.13
C TYR A 247 8.86 -14.69 6.23
N LYS A 248 9.78 -15.66 6.30
CA LYS A 248 10.83 -15.71 7.32
C LYS A 248 11.68 -14.45 7.29
N PHE A 249 12.10 -14.03 6.10
CA PHE A 249 12.83 -12.78 5.92
C PHE A 249 12.06 -11.56 6.41
N ALA A 250 10.77 -11.43 6.06
CA ALA A 250 9.95 -10.31 6.50
C ALA A 250 9.69 -10.34 8.02
N HIS A 251 9.48 -11.53 8.59
CA HIS A 251 9.22 -11.73 10.00
C HIS A 251 10.48 -11.42 10.83
N ASP A 252 11.58 -12.11 10.55
CA ASP A 252 12.78 -12.10 11.40
C ASP A 252 13.44 -10.71 11.43
N ASN A 253 13.39 -9.96 10.32
CA ASN A 253 13.90 -8.59 10.27
C ASN A 253 12.89 -7.52 10.76
N GLY A 254 11.68 -7.93 11.16
CA GLY A 254 10.63 -7.03 11.61
C GLY A 254 10.21 -6.03 10.54
N LEU A 255 9.85 -6.50 9.35
CA LEU A 255 9.60 -5.63 8.21
C LEU A 255 8.29 -4.84 8.39
N VAL A 256 8.41 -3.51 8.41
CA VAL A 256 7.28 -2.58 8.31
C VAL A 256 7.26 -2.02 6.90
N ARG A 257 6.13 -2.16 6.21
CA ARG A 257 5.93 -1.58 4.88
C ARG A 257 5.14 -0.29 4.99
N ILE A 258 5.54 0.73 4.25
CA ILE A 258 4.78 1.97 4.08
C ILE A 258 4.40 2.11 2.60
N GLU A 259 3.09 2.17 2.33
CA GLU A 259 2.49 2.33 1.00
C GLU A 259 1.88 3.73 0.90
N VAL A 260 2.16 4.43 -0.20
CA VAL A 260 1.65 5.76 -0.52
C VAL A 260 0.87 5.67 -1.82
N GLU A 261 -0.45 5.89 -1.77
CA GLU A 261 -1.29 6.01 -2.95
C GLU A 261 -1.20 7.46 -3.48
N LEU A 262 -0.74 7.59 -4.72
CA LEU A 262 -0.79 8.83 -5.48
C LEU A 262 -2.07 8.83 -6.30
N ASP A 263 -2.99 9.70 -5.92
CA ASP A 263 -4.25 9.89 -6.64
C ASP A 263 -4.05 10.68 -7.94
N ARG A 264 -5.10 10.69 -8.77
CA ARG A 264 -5.09 11.40 -10.06
C ARG A 264 -4.72 12.88 -9.91
N ARG A 265 -5.13 13.54 -8.83
CA ARG A 265 -4.87 14.96 -8.62
C ARG A 265 -3.43 15.21 -8.21
N THR A 266 -2.88 14.42 -7.29
CA THR A 266 -1.44 14.48 -6.95
C THR A 266 -0.59 14.24 -8.19
N LEU A 267 -0.93 13.25 -9.02
CA LEU A 267 -0.22 12.97 -10.28
C LEU A 267 -0.32 14.14 -11.27
N LEU A 268 -1.46 14.83 -11.34
CA LEU A 268 -1.63 16.02 -12.17
C LEU A 268 -0.78 17.18 -11.66
N ASP A 269 -0.88 17.50 -10.36
CA ASP A 269 -0.21 18.63 -9.73
C ASP A 269 1.32 18.49 -9.79
N THR A 270 1.83 17.24 -9.74
CA THR A 270 3.26 16.92 -9.84
C THR A 270 3.74 16.69 -11.28
N GLY A 271 2.84 16.73 -12.28
CA GLY A 271 3.17 16.45 -13.68
C GLY A 271 3.54 14.98 -13.97
N LEU A 272 3.26 14.07 -13.05
CA LEU A 272 3.55 12.63 -13.15
C LEU A 272 2.37 11.82 -13.70
N ARG A 273 1.31 12.50 -14.16
CA ARG A 273 0.19 11.87 -14.87
C ARG A 273 0.60 11.40 -16.26
N ASP A 274 1.49 12.12 -16.93
CA ASP A 274 2.02 11.76 -18.24
C ASP A 274 3.21 10.80 -18.10
N ILE A 275 3.15 9.61 -18.71
CA ILE A 275 4.18 8.59 -18.48
C ILE A 275 5.59 9.00 -18.94
N GLU A 276 5.70 9.90 -19.92
CA GLU A 276 6.98 10.47 -20.38
C GLU A 276 7.70 11.30 -19.30
N ASN A 277 6.95 11.83 -18.34
CA ASN A 277 7.50 12.67 -17.27
C ASN A 277 7.92 11.87 -16.03
N VAL A 278 7.53 10.59 -15.97
CA VAL A 278 7.72 9.72 -14.81
C VAL A 278 9.07 9.02 -14.85
N ASN A 279 9.86 9.21 -13.81
CA ASN A 279 11.08 8.44 -13.57
C ASN A 279 11.21 8.10 -12.08
N MET A 280 12.05 7.10 -11.77
CA MET A 280 12.19 6.62 -10.39
C MET A 280 12.75 7.68 -9.44
N ALA A 281 13.56 8.64 -9.90
CA ALA A 281 14.09 9.68 -9.03
C ALA A 281 12.98 10.60 -8.50
N LYS A 282 12.10 11.09 -9.38
CA LYS A 282 10.93 11.91 -8.99
C LYS A 282 9.95 11.13 -8.11
N LEU A 283 9.75 9.83 -8.38
CA LEU A 283 8.88 8.99 -7.55
C LEU A 283 9.47 8.79 -6.15
N ILE A 284 10.78 8.59 -6.03
CA ILE A 284 11.46 8.48 -4.74
C ILE A 284 11.39 9.79 -3.95
N GLU A 285 11.57 10.94 -4.61
CA GLU A 285 11.44 12.27 -4.01
C GLU A 285 10.01 12.49 -3.48
N LEU A 286 9.00 12.26 -4.31
CA LEU A 286 7.59 12.39 -3.90
C LEU A 286 7.19 11.43 -2.77
N TYR A 287 7.77 10.22 -2.77
CA TYR A 287 7.61 9.28 -1.67
C TYR A 287 8.25 9.81 -0.38
N ALA A 288 9.47 10.35 -0.47
CA ALA A 288 10.20 10.92 0.65
C ALA A 288 9.45 12.11 1.27
N ASP A 289 8.95 13.05 0.46
CA ASP A 289 8.18 14.22 0.93
C ASP A 289 6.98 13.84 1.82
N LYS A 290 6.36 12.70 1.53
CA LYS A 290 5.24 12.17 2.31
C LYS A 290 5.72 11.38 3.53
N VAL A 291 6.67 10.47 3.35
CA VAL A 291 7.05 9.50 4.38
C VAL A 291 7.98 10.09 5.43
N ASP A 292 8.80 11.10 5.09
CA ASP A 292 9.69 11.77 6.05
C ASP A 292 8.94 12.39 7.23
N GLN A 293 7.70 12.86 7.03
CA GLN A 293 6.83 13.33 8.13
C GLN A 293 6.56 12.25 9.19
N LEU A 294 6.65 10.98 8.81
CA LEU A 294 6.44 9.83 9.70
C LEU A 294 7.73 9.27 10.24
N VAL A 295 8.81 9.28 9.45
CA VAL A 295 10.04 8.55 9.75
C VAL A 295 11.24 9.44 10.00
N ASP A 296 11.09 10.77 10.06
CA ASP A 296 12.16 11.70 10.44
C ASP A 296 11.90 12.29 11.85
N PRO A 297 12.88 12.25 12.77
CA PRO A 297 14.11 11.46 12.70
C PRO A 297 13.82 9.95 12.61
N PRO A 298 14.65 9.14 11.93
CA PRO A 298 14.43 7.69 11.76
C PRO A 298 14.69 6.87 13.02
N LYS A 299 14.77 7.55 14.16
CA LYS A 299 15.01 6.99 15.47
C LYS A 299 13.70 7.08 16.25
N PHE A 300 13.16 5.90 16.56
CA PHE A 300 11.99 5.78 17.41
C PHE A 300 12.50 5.36 18.79
N GLU A 301 12.36 6.26 19.75
CA GLU A 301 12.69 5.96 21.14
C GLU A 301 11.61 5.04 21.70
N ILE A 302 12.04 3.92 22.27
CA ILE A 302 11.18 3.07 23.09
C ILE A 302 11.24 3.66 24.50
N GLU A 303 10.37 4.64 24.77
CA GLU A 303 10.18 5.25 26.10
C GLU A 303 9.30 4.39 27.02
N ARG A 304 9.02 3.14 26.65
CA ARG A 304 8.24 2.20 27.45
C ARG A 304 9.06 0.96 27.75
N VAL A 305 9.20 0.65 29.03
CA VAL A 305 9.69 -0.66 29.45
C VAL A 305 8.60 -1.68 29.09
N GLU A 306 8.73 -2.31 27.94
CA GLU A 306 7.82 -3.39 27.54
C GLU A 306 8.13 -4.63 28.38
N VAL A 307 7.16 -5.05 29.17
CA VAL A 307 7.27 -6.21 30.06
C VAL A 307 7.64 -7.47 29.27
N GLU A 308 7.20 -7.56 28.02
CA GLU A 308 7.37 -8.69 27.12
C GLU A 308 8.83 -8.90 26.68
N LEU A 309 9.66 -7.84 26.67
CA LEU A 309 11.08 -7.89 26.30
C LEU A 309 11.93 -8.63 27.32
N PHE A 310 11.44 -8.77 28.55
CA PHE A 310 12.14 -9.46 29.62
C PHE A 310 11.87 -10.98 29.56
N PRO A 311 12.85 -11.81 29.96
CA PRO A 311 12.65 -13.23 30.22
C PRO A 311 11.41 -13.45 31.09
N LYS A 312 10.62 -14.51 30.82
CA LYS A 312 9.35 -14.81 31.52
C LYS A 312 9.44 -14.67 33.06
N LYS A 313 10.58 -15.06 33.65
CA LYS A 313 10.85 -14.98 35.09
C LYS A 313 10.93 -13.54 35.64
N LEU A 314 11.30 -12.56 34.82
CA LEU A 314 11.48 -11.15 35.22
C LEU A 314 10.24 -10.29 34.93
N ARG A 315 9.37 -10.72 34.00
CA ARG A 315 8.19 -9.97 33.56
C ARG A 315 7.29 -9.49 34.70
N LYS A 316 7.00 -10.37 35.66
CA LYS A 316 6.18 -10.03 36.84
C LYS A 316 6.83 -8.92 37.67
N THR A 317 8.14 -9.02 37.90
CA THR A 317 8.90 -7.99 38.62
C THR A 317 8.86 -6.65 37.90
N VAL A 318 9.05 -6.65 36.58
CA VAL A 318 9.00 -5.42 35.76
C VAL A 318 7.60 -4.82 35.72
N ALA A 319 6.55 -5.63 35.56
CA ALA A 319 5.16 -5.16 35.58
C ALA A 319 4.77 -4.53 36.91
N MET A 320 5.16 -5.16 38.04
CA MET A 320 4.92 -4.61 39.38
C MET A 320 5.69 -3.31 39.61
N TRP A 321 6.93 -3.23 39.12
CA TRP A 321 7.71 -2.00 39.19
C TRP A 321 7.06 -0.88 38.36
N LEU A 322 6.61 -1.17 37.14
CA LEU A 322 5.90 -0.23 36.26
C LEU A 322 4.56 0.26 36.81
N SER A 323 3.90 -0.52 37.68
CA SER A 323 2.71 -0.06 38.39
C SER A 323 3.02 0.82 39.60
N GLY A 324 4.30 1.20 39.82
CA GLY A 324 4.73 2.09 40.91
C GLY A 324 4.96 1.40 42.26
N LEU A 325 4.93 0.06 42.31
CA LEU A 325 5.13 -0.69 43.55
C LEU A 325 6.61 -0.75 43.94
N ASN A 326 6.89 -0.73 45.25
CA ASN A 326 8.23 -0.97 45.77
C ASN A 326 8.56 -2.48 45.72
N VAL A 327 9.11 -2.95 44.60
CA VAL A 327 9.43 -4.36 44.41
C VAL A 327 10.48 -4.90 45.40
N ARG A 328 11.28 -4.04 46.06
CA ARG A 328 12.23 -4.44 47.10
C ARG A 328 11.54 -4.98 48.35
N GLU A 329 10.35 -4.47 48.68
CA GLU A 329 9.55 -4.90 49.83
C GLU A 329 8.71 -6.14 49.53
N LEU A 330 8.55 -6.50 48.25
CA LEU A 330 7.66 -7.57 47.78
C LEU A 330 8.39 -8.90 47.52
N MET A 331 9.72 -8.95 47.74
CA MET A 331 10.53 -10.16 47.54
C MET A 331 11.73 -10.19 48.48
N SER A 332 12.38 -11.34 48.61
CA SER A 332 13.60 -11.46 49.41
C SER A 332 14.75 -10.64 48.83
N GLN A 333 15.64 -10.15 49.70
CA GLN A 333 16.84 -9.40 49.32
C GLN A 333 17.66 -10.11 48.22
N ALA A 334 17.90 -11.41 48.36
CA ALA A 334 18.63 -12.19 47.36
C ALA A 334 17.94 -12.22 45.99
N THR A 335 16.60 -12.34 45.96
CA THR A 335 15.81 -12.32 44.72
C THR A 335 15.84 -10.93 44.08
N PHE A 336 15.71 -9.88 44.90
CA PHE A 336 15.77 -8.49 44.45
C PHE A 336 17.09 -8.19 43.75
N TYR A 337 18.24 -8.48 44.37
CA TYR A 337 19.54 -8.21 43.75
C TYR A 337 19.80 -9.06 42.51
N ARG A 338 19.33 -10.31 42.48
CA ARG A 338 19.39 -11.16 41.29
C ARG A 338 18.57 -10.57 40.14
N HIS A 339 17.30 -10.21 40.39
CA HIS A 339 16.42 -9.64 39.38
C HIS A 339 16.93 -8.27 38.91
N ARG A 340 17.37 -7.41 39.83
CA ARG A 340 17.95 -6.10 39.49
C ARG A 340 19.15 -6.25 38.57
N ARG A 341 20.09 -7.17 38.88
CA ARG A 341 21.26 -7.40 38.03
C ARG A 341 20.86 -7.79 36.61
N GLU A 342 19.93 -8.73 36.46
CA GLU A 342 19.46 -9.19 35.13
C GLU A 342 18.60 -8.15 34.40
N ILE A 343 17.85 -7.31 35.12
CA ILE A 343 17.01 -6.25 34.54
C ILE A 343 17.84 -5.03 34.13
N LEU A 344 18.96 -4.76 34.82
CA LEU A 344 19.92 -3.71 34.46
C LEU A 344 20.56 -3.93 33.08
N ASP A 345 20.71 -5.18 32.64
CA ASP A 345 21.18 -5.52 31.28
C ASP A 345 20.25 -4.96 30.18
N TYR A 346 19.00 -4.63 30.54
CA TYR A 346 18.00 -4.01 29.67
C TYR A 346 17.86 -2.49 29.92
N GLY A 347 18.78 -1.89 30.68
CA GLY A 347 18.80 -0.45 30.96
C GLY A 347 17.80 0.00 32.03
N VAL A 348 17.16 -0.91 32.76
CA VAL A 348 16.14 -0.57 33.78
C VAL A 348 16.70 -0.81 35.19
N ASP A 349 16.62 0.21 36.06
CA ASP A 349 16.99 0.06 37.47
C ASP A 349 15.76 0.01 38.39
N ILE A 350 15.37 -1.20 38.78
CA ILE A 350 14.21 -1.43 39.67
C ILE A 350 14.43 -1.00 41.12
N SER A 351 15.63 -0.55 41.50
CA SER A 351 15.89 0.02 42.82
C SER A 351 15.40 1.45 42.97
N ILE A 352 15.15 2.13 41.84
CA ILE A 352 14.59 3.47 41.78
C ILE A 352 13.08 3.33 41.63
N ARG A 353 12.29 4.07 42.42
CA ARG A 353 10.82 4.00 42.34
C ARG A 353 10.34 4.55 41.00
N TYR A 354 9.50 3.81 40.30
CA TYR A 354 8.85 4.28 39.06
C TYR A 354 7.78 5.31 39.39
N CYS A 355 7.81 6.46 38.71
CA CYS A 355 6.80 7.51 38.81
C CYS A 355 6.32 7.88 37.41
N ALA A 356 5.09 7.48 37.05
CA ALA A 356 4.52 7.72 35.72
C ALA A 356 4.23 9.21 35.45
N GLU A 357 4.15 10.03 36.50
CA GLU A 357 3.78 11.45 36.45
C GLU A 357 5.00 12.38 36.45
N ASP A 358 6.19 11.86 36.75
CA ASP A 358 7.44 12.63 36.81
C ASP A 358 8.02 12.81 35.41
N LYS A 359 7.44 13.72 34.62
CA LYS A 359 7.89 14.11 33.27
C LYS A 359 9.35 14.59 33.21
N THR A 360 9.97 14.88 34.36
CA THR A 360 11.36 15.33 34.46
C THR A 360 12.37 14.18 34.46
N LYS A 361 11.93 12.96 34.79
CA LYS A 361 12.76 11.75 34.72
C LYS A 361 12.27 10.90 33.56
N LYS A 362 12.88 11.13 32.39
CA LYS A 362 12.70 10.28 31.20
C LYS A 362 12.72 8.81 31.65
N ALA A 363 11.67 8.06 31.34
CA ALA A 363 11.68 6.61 31.52
C ALA A 363 12.98 6.06 30.88
N PRO A 364 13.65 5.07 31.50
CA PRO A 364 14.88 4.54 30.93
C PRO A 364 14.61 4.09 29.50
N ILE A 365 15.27 4.73 28.54
CA ILE A 365 15.18 4.38 27.11
C ILE A 365 15.73 2.96 26.99
N VAL A 366 14.85 1.98 26.79
CA VAL A 366 15.23 0.57 26.75
C VAL A 366 15.93 0.25 25.41
N SER A 367 15.53 0.92 24.33
CA SER A 367 16.24 0.85 23.05
C SER A 367 15.78 1.92 22.05
N ILE A 368 16.61 2.17 21.04
CA ILE A 368 16.27 3.00 19.88
C ILE A 368 16.04 2.05 18.70
N VAL A 369 14.91 2.22 18.00
CA VAL A 369 14.67 1.56 16.71
C VAL A 369 15.08 2.51 15.60
N GLN A 370 16.05 2.11 14.79
CA GLN A 370 16.44 2.85 13.60
C GLN A 370 15.74 2.24 12.38
N LEU A 371 14.89 3.04 11.71
CA LEU A 371 14.31 2.63 10.43
C LEU A 371 15.36 2.77 9.32
N THR A 372 15.54 1.69 8.57
CA THR A 372 16.37 1.68 7.36
C THR A 372 15.55 1.07 6.23
N SER A 373 15.69 1.64 5.02
CA SER A 373 15.12 1.05 3.81
C SER A 373 15.62 -0.39 3.68
N ALA A 374 14.69 -1.32 3.46
CA ALA A 374 15.00 -2.73 3.30
C ALA A 374 15.21 -3.05 1.81
N PRO A 375 16.45 -3.21 1.33
CA PRO A 375 16.71 -3.55 -0.06
C PRO A 375 16.24 -4.98 -0.37
N ARG A 376 15.87 -5.22 -1.63
CA ARG A 376 15.53 -6.55 -2.11
C ARG A 376 16.74 -7.49 -1.97
N PRO A 377 16.62 -8.61 -1.25
CA PRO A 377 17.72 -9.56 -1.14
C PRO A 377 17.94 -10.30 -2.48
N GLU A 378 19.17 -10.74 -2.72
CA GLU A 378 19.58 -11.32 -4.02
C GLU A 378 18.75 -12.55 -4.42
N TRP A 379 18.43 -13.42 -3.44
CA TRP A 379 17.65 -14.63 -3.65
C TRP A 379 16.20 -14.36 -4.06
N TYR A 380 15.66 -13.16 -3.81
CA TYR A 380 14.27 -12.85 -4.10
C TYR A 380 14.07 -12.47 -5.57
N SER A 381 13.42 -13.36 -6.33
CA SER A 381 13.20 -13.20 -7.76
C SER A 381 11.96 -12.35 -8.09
N LEU A 382 12.13 -11.42 -9.05
CA LEU A 382 11.03 -10.63 -9.64
C LEU A 382 10.49 -11.23 -10.95
N LYS A 383 10.99 -12.40 -11.37
CA LYS A 383 10.52 -13.07 -12.58
C LYS A 383 9.18 -13.75 -12.34
N ASP A 384 8.36 -13.81 -13.38
CA ASP A 384 7.12 -14.58 -13.38
C ASP A 384 7.41 -16.05 -13.08
N GLN A 385 6.62 -16.63 -12.17
CA GLN A 385 6.64 -18.06 -11.93
C GLN A 385 5.45 -18.64 -12.69
N ARG A 386 5.73 -19.43 -13.72
CA ARG A 386 4.66 -20.23 -14.34
C ARG A 386 4.22 -21.28 -13.32
N GLU A 387 2.92 -21.50 -13.18
CA GLU A 387 2.45 -22.70 -12.50
C GLU A 387 3.18 -23.91 -13.08
N ARG A 388 3.70 -24.78 -12.21
CA ARG A 388 4.03 -26.14 -12.64
C ARG A 388 2.75 -26.68 -13.26
N PRO A 389 2.75 -27.21 -14.50
CA PRO A 389 1.56 -27.81 -15.05
C PRO A 389 1.04 -28.81 -14.02
N ALA A 390 -0.22 -28.69 -13.64
CA ALA A 390 -0.86 -29.68 -12.77
C ALA A 390 -0.54 -31.05 -13.39
N LEU A 391 0.15 -31.92 -12.63
CA LEU A 391 0.35 -33.29 -13.01
C LEU A 391 -1.04 -33.85 -13.31
N ARG A 392 -1.38 -34.01 -14.60
CA ARG A 392 -2.53 -34.82 -14.98
C ARG A 392 -2.18 -36.21 -14.52
N VAL A 393 -2.76 -36.64 -13.41
CA VAL A 393 -2.84 -38.05 -13.10
C VAL A 393 -3.65 -38.66 -14.24
N VAL A 394 -2.94 -39.27 -15.18
CA VAL A 394 -3.57 -40.15 -16.16
C VAL A 394 -3.96 -41.38 -15.36
N ASN A 395 -5.23 -41.46 -14.96
CA ASN A 395 -5.77 -42.72 -14.48
C ASN A 395 -5.73 -43.67 -15.68
N GLY A 396 -4.80 -44.62 -15.62
CA GLY A 396 -4.72 -45.75 -16.55
C GLY A 396 -5.75 -46.82 -16.23
#